data_AF-A0A0N7KNA8-F1
#
_entry.id   AF-A0A0N7KNA8-F1
#
_cell.length_a   1.000
_cell.length_b   1.000
_cell.length_c   1.000
_cell.angle_alpha   90.00
_cell.angle_beta   90.00
_cell.angle_gamma   90.00
#
_symmetry.space_group_name_H-M   'P 1'
#
loop_
_entity.id
_entity.type
_entity.pdbx_description
1 polymer ?
#
loop_
_entity_poly.entity_id
_entity_poly.type
_entity_poly.pdbx_seq_one_letter_code
_entity_poly.pdbx_strand_id
1 'polypeptide(L)'
;MEIVRSHRQIAAEAAAGVGCGGGAGGLPTYRVAPQLEVRLEEFELFAIDRLRVLKGIADGLSRGKRPEEMEKLVKELWKAHMRHQDPTETLNKDMLMLR
;
A
#
# COMPACT_ATOMS: atom_id res chain seq x y z
N MET A 1 -15.19 10.44 -23.06
CA MET A 1 -14.07 9.96 -23.90
C MET A 1 -13.40 8.85 -23.12
N GLU A 2 -13.43 7.62 -23.65
CA GLU A 2 -12.89 6.43 -23.01
C GLU A 2 -11.36 6.44 -22.98
N ILE A 3 -10.78 6.10 -21.82
CA ILE A 3 -9.39 5.67 -21.72
C ILE A 3 -9.42 4.19 -21.30
N VAL A 4 -9.66 3.32 -22.27
CA VAL A 4 -9.37 1.88 -22.16
C VAL A 4 -8.03 1.66 -22.85
N ARG A 5 -6.94 1.98 -22.15
CA ARG A 5 -5.62 1.46 -22.51
C ARG A 5 -5.13 0.56 -21.40
N SER A 6 -5.62 -0.67 -21.47
CA SER A 6 -4.92 -1.89 -21.06
C SER A 6 -4.13 -1.80 -19.74
N HIS A 7 -4.86 -1.84 -18.62
CA HIS A 7 -4.31 -2.05 -17.27
C HIS A 7 -3.27 -3.19 -17.19
N ARG A 8 -3.34 -4.17 -18.10
CA ARG A 8 -2.43 -5.32 -18.15
C ARG A 8 -1.04 -5.00 -18.70
N GLN A 9 -0.91 -3.99 -19.57
CA GLN A 9 0.35 -3.66 -20.23
C GLN A 9 1.24 -2.76 -19.35
N ILE A 10 0.62 -1.86 -18.58
CA ILE A 10 1.31 -0.88 -17.72
C ILE A 10 1.85 -1.56 -16.44
N ALA A 11 1.13 -2.53 -15.89
CA ALA A 11 1.57 -3.29 -14.71
C ALA A 11 2.83 -4.14 -14.99
N ALA A 12 3.00 -4.63 -16.22
CA ALA A 12 4.16 -5.42 -16.62
C ALA A 12 5.44 -4.58 -16.76
N GLU A 13 5.32 -3.35 -17.29
CA GLU A 13 6.45 -2.43 -17.46
C GLU A 13 6.95 -1.86 -16.12
N ALA A 14 6.04 -1.60 -15.17
CA ALA A 14 6.40 -1.21 -13.80
C ALA A 14 7.14 -2.33 -13.05
N ALA A 15 6.77 -3.59 -13.28
CA ALA A 15 7.47 -4.74 -12.70
C ALA A 15 8.84 -5.00 -13.36
N ALA A 16 8.99 -4.72 -14.65
CA ALA A 16 10.22 -4.94 -15.41
C ALA A 16 11.34 -3.91 -15.12
N GLY A 17 10.99 -2.74 -14.57
CA GLY A 17 11.97 -1.70 -14.17
C GLY A 17 12.65 -1.95 -12.81
N VAL A 18 12.25 -2.98 -12.06
CA VAL A 18 12.87 -3.31 -10.77
C VAL A 18 14.14 -4.13 -11.02
N GLY A 19 15.25 -3.41 -11.17
CA GLY A 19 16.59 -3.98 -11.23
C GLY A 19 16.87 -4.92 -10.06
N CYS A 20 17.14 -6.18 -10.43
CA CYS A 20 18.07 -7.13 -9.79
C CYS A 20 18.42 -6.92 -8.31
N GLY A 21 17.87 -7.81 -7.47
CA GLY A 21 18.31 -7.94 -6.06
C GLY A 21 17.58 -9.02 -5.25
N GLY A 22 17.65 -10.28 -5.70
CA GLY A 22 17.59 -11.46 -4.82
C GLY A 22 16.25 -11.88 -4.20
N GLY A 23 15.74 -13.03 -4.66
CA GLY A 23 14.89 -13.92 -3.86
C GLY A 23 13.40 -13.55 -3.78
N ALA A 24 12.55 -14.56 -3.95
CA ALA A 24 11.11 -14.45 -3.74
C ALA A 24 10.77 -13.88 -2.35
N GLY A 25 9.96 -12.82 -2.29
CA GLY A 25 9.31 -12.35 -1.05
C GLY A 25 9.96 -11.18 -0.31
N GLY A 26 10.58 -10.23 -0.99
CA GLY A 26 11.04 -8.96 -0.37
C GLY A 26 9.90 -7.98 -0.12
N LEU A 27 9.88 -7.32 1.04
CA LEU A 27 8.99 -6.18 1.30
C LEU A 27 9.27 -5.06 0.30
N PRO A 28 8.24 -4.38 -0.25
CA PRO A 28 8.42 -3.24 -1.15
C PRO A 28 9.30 -2.17 -0.47
N THR A 29 10.39 -1.76 -1.12
CA THR A 29 11.29 -0.73 -0.57
C THR A 29 10.82 0.70 -0.93
N TYR A 30 9.64 0.85 -1.54
CA TYR A 30 9.04 2.14 -1.97
C TYR A 30 10.02 3.10 -2.67
N ARG A 31 10.92 2.56 -3.51
CA ARG A 31 12.01 3.35 -4.13
C ARG A 31 11.54 4.21 -5.31
N VAL A 32 10.44 3.82 -5.96
CA VAL A 32 9.93 4.46 -7.17
C VAL A 32 8.47 4.80 -6.95
N ALA A 33 8.08 6.02 -7.37
CA ALA A 33 6.69 6.44 -7.30
C ALA A 33 5.84 5.62 -8.29
N PRO A 34 4.65 5.14 -7.88
CA PRO A 34 3.75 4.48 -8.81
C PRO A 34 3.38 5.43 -9.94
N GLN A 35 3.41 4.94 -11.19
CA GLN A 35 2.81 5.63 -12.33
C GLN A 35 1.30 5.39 -12.32
N LEU A 36 0.64 5.88 -11.27
CA LEU A 36 -0.79 5.73 -11.06
C LEU A 36 -1.44 7.11 -11.01
N GLU A 37 -2.33 7.38 -11.96
CA GLU A 37 -3.21 8.54 -11.92
C GLU A 37 -4.47 8.17 -11.13
N VAL A 38 -4.63 8.80 -9.96
CA VAL A 38 -5.84 8.70 -9.15
C VAL A 38 -6.52 10.07 -9.07
N ARG A 39 -7.82 10.06 -8.83
CA ARG A 39 -8.54 11.31 -8.54
C ARG A 39 -8.13 11.83 -7.16
N LEU A 40 -8.26 13.15 -6.95
CA LEU A 40 -7.91 13.77 -5.68
C LEU A 40 -8.72 13.18 -4.52
N GLU A 41 -10.01 12.93 -4.73
CA GLU A 41 -10.89 12.38 -3.69
C GLU A 41 -10.48 10.96 -3.28
N GLU A 42 -9.99 10.15 -4.23
CA GLU A 42 -9.50 8.80 -3.99
C GLU A 42 -8.12 8.83 -3.31
N PHE A 43 -7.26 9.76 -3.73
CA PHE A 43 -5.97 10.02 -3.08
C PHE A 43 -6.14 10.34 -1.60
N GLU A 44 -7.04 11.27 -1.26
CA GLU A 44 -7.31 11.66 0.13
C GLU A 44 -7.82 10.47 0.96
N LEU A 45 -8.70 9.65 0.38
CA LEU A 45 -9.21 8.47 1.06
C LEU A 45 -8.09 7.47 1.35
N PHE A 46 -7.24 7.19 0.36
CA PHE A 46 -6.10 6.29 0.52
C PHE A 46 -5.11 6.83 1.55
N ALA A 47 -4.92 8.15 1.57
CA ALA A 47 -4.07 8.82 2.55
C ALA A 47 -4.58 8.67 3.98
N ILE A 48 -5.87 8.91 4.20
CA ILE A 48 -6.50 8.80 5.51
C ILE A 48 -6.43 7.35 6.02
N ASP A 49 -6.71 6.38 5.16
CA ASP A 49 -6.64 4.95 5.51
C ASP A 49 -5.23 4.56 5.97
N ARG A 50 -4.20 4.96 5.22
CA ARG A 50 -2.81 4.68 5.58
C ARG A 50 -2.38 5.37 6.88
N LEU A 51 -2.76 6.64 7.07
CA LEU A 51 -2.48 7.39 8.30
C LEU A 51 -3.10 6.72 9.53
N ARG A 52 -4.31 6.18 9.42
CA ARG A 52 -4.97 5.45 10.52
C ARG A 52 -4.19 4.21 10.94
N VAL A 53 -3.65 3.44 9.98
CA VAL A 53 -2.81 2.28 10.27
C VAL A 53 -1.53 2.71 10.99
N LEU A 54 -0.81 3.69 10.45
CA LEU A 54 0.45 4.17 11.04
C LEU A 54 0.26 4.73 12.44
N LYS A 55 -0.81 5.51 12.65
CA LYS A 55 -1.19 6.03 13.95
C LYS A 55 -1.50 4.89 14.93
N GLY A 56 -2.29 3.90 14.52
CA GLY A 56 -2.63 2.75 15.36
C GLY A 56 -1.39 1.93 15.78
N ILE A 57 -0.39 1.83 14.90
CA ILE A 57 0.90 1.21 15.22
C ILE A 57 1.65 2.03 16.27
N ALA A 58 1.77 3.35 16.07
CA ALA A 58 2.42 4.25 17.02
C ALA A 58 1.72 4.22 18.40
N ASP A 59 0.39 4.19 18.43
CA ASP A 59 -0.42 4.06 19.65
C ASP A 59 -0.22 2.69 20.32
N GLY A 60 -0.06 1.62 19.55
CA GLY A 60 0.24 0.29 20.08
C GLY A 60 1.62 0.22 20.73
N LEU A 61 2.62 0.84 20.09
CA LEU A 61 4.00 0.89 20.59
C LEU A 61 4.10 1.75 21.86
N SER A 62 3.46 2.92 21.87
CA SER A 62 3.47 3.81 23.04
C SER A 62 2.77 3.21 24.26
N ARG A 63 1.80 2.31 24.06
CA ARG A 63 1.14 1.55 25.13
C ARG A 63 1.92 0.31 25.60
N GLY A 64 3.09 0.02 25.02
CA GLY A 64 3.93 -1.11 25.41
C GLY A 64 3.35 -2.47 25.05
N LYS A 65 2.56 -2.57 23.97
CA LYS A 65 2.04 -3.88 23.51
C LYS A 65 3.18 -4.82 23.18
N ARG A 66 3.02 -6.09 23.57
CA ARG A 66 3.98 -7.14 23.23
C ARG A 66 3.99 -7.44 21.73
N PRO A 67 5.07 -8.01 21.18
CA PRO A 67 5.20 -8.31 19.75
C PRO A 67 4.02 -9.11 19.18
N GLU A 68 3.49 -10.09 19.92
CA GLU A 68 2.37 -10.93 19.47
C GLU A 68 1.06 -10.12 19.36
N GLU A 69 0.86 -9.20 20.29
CA GLU A 69 -0.30 -8.31 20.31
C GLU A 69 -0.18 -7.22 19.23
N MET A 70 1.05 -6.80 18.94
CA MET A 70 1.35 -5.87 17.86
C MET A 70 1.08 -6.52 16.50
N GLU A 71 1.50 -7.77 16.29
CA GLU A 71 1.24 -8.49 15.04
C GLU A 71 -0.26 -8.61 14.76
N LYS A 72 -1.04 -8.97 15.78
CA LYS A 72 -2.51 -9.00 15.69
C LYS A 72 -3.08 -7.62 15.40
N LEU A 73 -2.59 -6.58 16.08
CA LEU A 73 -3.05 -5.21 15.89
C LEU A 73 -2.82 -4.72 14.44
N VAL A 74 -1.61 -4.93 13.92
CA VAL A 74 -1.24 -4.55 12.55
C VAL A 74 -2.14 -5.27 11.54
N LYS A 75 -2.36 -6.58 11.71
CA LYS A 75 -3.25 -7.36 10.84
C LYS A 75 -4.69 -6.85 10.83
N GLU A 76 -5.24 -6.51 11.99
CA GLU A 76 -6.61 -5.98 12.10
C GLU A 76 -6.73 -4.58 11.51
N LEU A 77 -5.78 -3.67 11.80
CA LEU A 77 -5.75 -2.32 11.23
C LEU A 77 -5.61 -2.36 9.71
N TRP A 78 -4.74 -3.23 9.20
CA TRP A 78 -4.57 -3.45 7.76
C TRP A 78 -5.87 -3.93 7.12
N LYS A 79 -6.51 -4.93 7.71
CA LYS A 79 -7.78 -5.48 7.21
C LYS A 79 -8.91 -4.44 7.25
N ALA A 80 -8.93 -3.57 8.26
CA ALA A 80 -9.97 -2.56 8.42
C ALA A 80 -9.82 -1.37 7.47
N HIS A 81 -8.60 -0.95 7.16
CA HIS A 81 -8.35 0.31 6.43
C HIS A 81 -7.71 0.12 5.06
N MET A 82 -6.91 -0.93 4.85
CA MET A 82 -6.16 -1.13 3.60
C MET A 82 -6.78 -2.18 2.68
N ARG A 83 -7.64 -3.06 3.20
CA ARG A 83 -8.26 -4.13 2.39
C ARG A 83 -9.28 -3.54 1.43
N HIS A 84 -9.12 -3.84 0.15
CA HIS A 84 -10.13 -3.59 -0.87
C HIS A 84 -10.60 -4.90 -1.52
N GLN A 85 -11.74 -4.86 -2.23
CA GLN A 85 -12.20 -6.03 -2.99
C GLN A 85 -11.26 -6.35 -4.15
N ASP A 86 -10.59 -5.34 -4.70
CA ASP A 86 -9.55 -5.50 -5.71
C ASP A 86 -8.16 -5.59 -5.03
N PRO A 87 -7.41 -6.70 -5.23
CA PRO A 87 -6.04 -6.82 -4.75
C PRO A 87 -5.09 -5.78 -5.36
N THR A 88 -5.37 -5.29 -6.57
CA THR A 88 -4.61 -4.22 -7.24
C THR A 88 -4.75 -2.90 -6.48
N GLU A 89 -5.97 -2.57 -6.06
CA GLU A 89 -6.22 -1.35 -5.27
C GLU A 89 -5.63 -1.45 -3.87
N THR A 90 -5.56 -2.65 -3.29
CA THR A 90 -4.87 -2.89 -2.02
C THR A 90 -3.37 -2.55 -2.14
N LEU A 91 -2.72 -2.90 -3.25
CA LEU A 91 -1.33 -2.53 -3.52
C LEU A 91 -1.18 -1.03 -3.83
N ASN A 92 -2.12 -0.45 -4.59
CA ASN A 92 -2.11 0.96 -4.91
C ASN A 92 -2.23 1.83 -3.64
N LYS A 93 -3.14 1.49 -2.72
CA LYS A 93 -3.27 2.17 -1.41
C LYS A 93 -1.96 2.17 -0.62
N ASP A 94 -1.20 1.08 -0.70
CA ASP A 94 0.08 0.95 0.01
C ASP A 94 1.21 1.77 -0.65
N MET A 95 1.22 1.84 -1.98
CA MET A 95 2.31 2.51 -2.73
C MET A 95 2.14 4.01 -2.92
N LEU A 96 0.92 4.54 -2.81
CA LEU A 96 0.58 5.91 -3.22
C LEU A 96 1.00 7.02 -2.24
N MET A 97 1.38 6.68 -1.00
CA MET A 97 1.49 7.63 0.13
C MET A 97 2.91 8.10 0.52
N LEU A 98 3.92 7.97 -0.35
CA LEU A 98 5.33 8.25 0.01
C LEU A 98 6.03 9.39 -0.77
N ARG A 99 5.29 10.34 -1.37
CA ARG A 99 5.79 11.69 -1.70
C ARG A 99 4.73 12.76 -1.57
#